data_AF-A0A4Y9SKL7-F1
#
_entry.id   AF-A0A4Y9SKL7-F1
#
_cell.length_a   1.000
_cell.length_b   1.000
_cell.length_c   1.000
_cell.angle_alpha   90.00
_cell.angle_beta   90.00
_cell.angle_gamma   90.00
#
_symmetry.space_group_name_H-M   'P 1'
#
loop_
_entity.id
_entity.type
_entity.pdbx_description
1 polymer ?
#
loop_
_entity_poly.entity_id
_entity_poly.type
_entity_poly.pdbx_seq_one_letter_code
_entity_poly.pdbx_strand_id
1 'polypeptide(L)'
;MNSSNERESFSQRLQQALKNAHYSPDSPTRLAREFNIRFDGRPITVHAARKWLVGEAIPTQEKLRMIAQWLGVPAEWLRFGGPEAGAPNSENAGNLSRFESADVKLIADLQRLDEHHRQIAREFIRMLVRVNYQK
;
A
#
# COMPACT_ATOMS: atom_id res chain seq x y z
N MET A 1 -0.15 -24.47 -8.44
CA MET A 1 -0.27 -23.84 -9.77
C MET A 1 -0.84 -22.42 -9.67
N ASN A 2 -0.28 -21.53 -8.81
CA ASN A 2 -0.92 -20.22 -8.52
C ASN A 2 -0.08 -18.99 -8.87
N SER A 3 1.25 -19.10 -8.96
CA SER A 3 2.11 -17.92 -9.11
C SER A 3 2.14 -17.30 -10.52
N SER A 4 1.70 -18.01 -11.56
CA SER A 4 1.50 -17.39 -12.90
C SER A 4 0.27 -16.50 -12.88
N ASN A 5 -0.87 -17.04 -12.44
CA ASN A 5 -2.12 -16.29 -12.31
C ASN A 5 -1.96 -15.05 -11.43
N GLU A 6 -1.27 -15.14 -10.29
CA GLU A 6 -1.04 -13.98 -9.41
C GLU A 6 -0.27 -12.85 -10.12
N ARG A 7 0.77 -13.20 -10.89
CA ARG A 7 1.57 -12.20 -11.62
C ARG A 7 0.79 -11.60 -12.80
N GLU A 8 0.01 -12.41 -13.49
CA GLU A 8 -0.88 -11.96 -14.57
C GLU A 8 -1.98 -11.03 -14.04
N SER A 9 -2.63 -11.39 -12.93
CA SER A 9 -3.64 -10.54 -12.29
C SER A 9 -3.03 -9.22 -11.78
N PHE A 10 -1.82 -9.25 -11.21
CA PHE A 10 -1.09 -8.03 -10.85
C PHE A 10 -0.84 -7.15 -12.07
N SER A 11 -0.40 -7.74 -13.17
CA SER A 11 -0.12 -7.04 -14.43
C SER A 11 -1.38 -6.35 -14.96
N GLN A 12 -2.51 -7.04 -14.96
CA GLN A 12 -3.80 -6.48 -15.39
C GLN A 12 -4.21 -5.28 -14.53
N ARG A 13 -4.10 -5.38 -13.20
CA ARG A 13 -4.40 -4.28 -12.27
C ARG A 13 -3.46 -3.10 -12.44
N LEU A 14 -2.17 -3.35 -12.66
CA LEU A 14 -1.18 -2.32 -12.92
C LEU A 14 -1.50 -1.56 -14.20
N GLN A 15 -1.82 -2.27 -15.29
CA GLN A 15 -2.24 -1.66 -16.54
C GLN A 15 -3.53 -0.85 -16.38
N GLN A 16 -4.50 -1.36 -15.61
CA GLN A 16 -5.74 -0.64 -15.33
C GLN A 16 -5.49 0.64 -14.53
N ALA A 17 -4.68 0.58 -13.48
CA ALA A 17 -4.32 1.74 -12.67
C ALA A 17 -3.58 2.80 -13.49
N LEU A 18 -2.70 2.39 -14.41
CA LEU A 18 -2.04 3.29 -15.35
C LEU A 18 -3.04 3.99 -16.28
N LYS A 19 -3.99 3.25 -16.85
CA LYS A 19 -5.07 3.81 -17.69
C LYS A 19 -5.90 4.83 -16.92
N ASN A 20 -6.30 4.50 -15.68
CA ASN A 20 -7.09 5.39 -14.81
C ASN A 20 -6.31 6.67 -14.45
N ALA A 21 -4.99 6.56 -14.29
CA ALA A 21 -4.10 7.69 -14.05
C ALA A 21 -3.66 8.41 -15.35
N HIS A 22 -4.29 8.13 -16.49
CA HIS A 22 -4.01 8.74 -17.80
C HIS A 22 -2.59 8.48 -18.35
N TYR A 23 -1.93 7.41 -17.90
CA TYR A 23 -0.66 6.94 -18.45
C TYR A 23 -0.86 5.83 -19.48
N SER A 24 0.01 5.77 -20.48
CA SER A 24 0.01 4.69 -21.47
C SER A 24 0.49 3.38 -20.83
N PRO A 25 -0.35 2.33 -20.73
CA PRO A 25 0.01 1.05 -20.11
C PRO A 25 1.04 0.26 -20.95
N ASP A 26 1.16 0.57 -22.24
CA ASP A 26 2.00 -0.17 -23.19
C ASP A 26 3.44 0.36 -23.29
N SER A 27 3.83 1.31 -22.45
CA SER A 27 5.15 1.94 -22.50
C SER A 27 6.00 1.63 -21.27
N PRO A 28 6.76 0.50 -21.26
CA PRO A 28 7.73 0.18 -20.22
C PRO A 28 8.75 1.29 -19.99
N THR A 29 9.17 1.99 -21.06
CA THR A 29 10.12 3.10 -20.99
C THR A 29 9.56 4.26 -20.18
N ARG A 30 8.28 4.62 -20.42
CA ARG A 30 7.62 5.70 -19.68
C ARG A 30 7.40 5.31 -18.22
N LEU A 31 6.98 4.07 -17.96
CA LEU A 31 6.83 3.57 -16.59
C LEU A 31 8.14 3.65 -15.82
N ALA A 32 9.24 3.15 -16.39
CA ALA A 32 10.56 3.18 -15.74
C ALA A 32 11.02 4.62 -15.48
N ARG A 33 10.84 5.53 -16.45
CA ARG A 33 11.21 6.94 -16.31
C ARG A 33 10.43 7.61 -15.18
N GLU A 34 9.10 7.51 -15.21
CA GLU A 34 8.24 8.15 -14.22
C GLU A 34 8.43 7.57 -12.81
N PHE A 35 8.68 6.26 -12.71
CA PHE A 35 9.04 5.61 -11.45
C PHE A 35 10.37 6.15 -10.91
N ASN A 36 11.42 6.16 -11.74
CA ASN A 36 12.76 6.58 -11.31
C ASN A 36 12.83 8.05 -10.90
N ILE A 37 11.98 8.91 -11.47
CA ILE A 37 11.90 10.33 -11.05
C ILE A 37 11.30 10.47 -9.64
N ARG A 38 10.44 9.54 -9.22
CA ARG A 38 9.70 9.61 -7.94
C ARG A 38 10.33 8.77 -6.84
N PHE A 39 11.33 7.95 -7.17
CA PHE A 39 11.89 6.97 -6.26
C PHE A 39 13.34 7.30 -5.91
N ASP A 40 13.56 7.63 -4.63
CA ASP A 40 14.89 7.97 -4.10
C ASP A 40 15.81 6.76 -3.89
N GLY A 41 15.27 5.54 -4.05
CA GLY A 41 16.01 4.29 -3.92
C GLY A 41 16.73 3.85 -5.20
N ARG A 42 17.02 2.54 -5.29
CA ARG A 42 17.65 1.97 -6.49
C ARG A 42 16.71 2.06 -7.71
N PRO A 43 17.12 2.76 -8.79
CA PRO A 43 16.29 2.90 -9.98
C PRO A 43 16.01 1.55 -10.62
N ILE A 44 14.93 1.48 -11.38
CA ILE A 44 14.57 0.31 -12.17
C ILE A 44 14.99 0.47 -13.62
N THR A 45 15.28 -0.65 -14.27
CA THR A 45 15.53 -0.70 -15.71
C THR A 45 14.20 -0.78 -16.47
N VAL A 46 14.21 -0.37 -17.74
CA VAL A 46 13.07 -0.55 -18.66
C VAL A 46 12.67 -2.03 -18.77
N HIS A 47 13.66 -2.93 -18.70
CA HIS A 47 13.42 -4.37 -18.71
C HIS A 47 12.61 -4.81 -17.47
N ALA A 48 12.94 -4.32 -16.27
CA ALA A 48 12.17 -4.60 -15.07
C ALA A 48 10.72 -4.09 -15.17
N ALA A 49 10.54 -2.86 -15.68
CA ALA A 49 9.22 -2.29 -15.95
C ALA A 49 8.40 -3.15 -16.93
N ARG A 50 9.03 -3.63 -18.02
CA ARG A 50 8.39 -4.55 -18.96
C ARG A 50 7.90 -5.80 -18.25
N LYS A 51 8.76 -6.44 -17.44
CA LYS A 51 8.40 -7.67 -16.71
C LYS A 51 7.19 -7.50 -15.79
N TRP A 52 6.99 -6.31 -15.23
CA TRP A 52 5.80 -6.00 -14.43
C TRP A 52 4.55 -5.85 -15.28
N LEU A 53 4.66 -5.16 -16.42
CA LEU A 53 3.57 -4.92 -17.36
C LEU A 53 3.11 -6.15 -18.14
N VAL A 54 3.92 -7.20 -18.21
CA VAL A 54 3.56 -8.47 -18.86
C VAL A 54 3.27 -9.59 -17.86
N GLY A 55 3.35 -9.33 -16.54
CA GLY A 55 3.14 -10.35 -15.52
C GLY A 55 4.25 -11.41 -15.43
N GLU A 56 5.46 -11.12 -15.91
CA GLU A 56 6.61 -12.01 -15.73
C GLU A 56 7.20 -11.89 -14.30
N ALA A 57 7.04 -10.74 -13.64
CA ALA A 57 7.53 -10.49 -12.29
C ALA A 57 6.65 -9.51 -11.51
N ILE A 58 6.66 -9.65 -10.18
CA ILE A 58 6.07 -8.67 -9.24
C ILE A 58 7.22 -7.85 -8.62
N PRO A 59 7.09 -6.53 -8.48
CA PRO A 59 8.08 -5.69 -7.80
C PRO A 59 8.28 -6.09 -6.33
N THR A 60 9.39 -5.66 -5.74
CA THR A 60 9.58 -5.74 -4.28
C THR A 60 8.54 -4.90 -3.56
N GLN A 61 8.29 -5.17 -2.28
CA GLN A 61 7.26 -4.49 -1.51
C GLN A 61 7.42 -2.96 -1.51
N GLU A 62 8.65 -2.47 -1.38
CA GLU A 62 8.98 -1.05 -1.44
C GLU A 62 8.59 -0.41 -2.78
N LYS A 63 8.98 -1.04 -3.89
CA LYS A 63 8.67 -0.54 -5.25
C LYS A 63 7.17 -0.62 -5.54
N LEU A 64 6.52 -1.66 -5.02
CA LEU A 64 5.08 -1.83 -5.13
C LEU A 64 4.32 -0.71 -4.40
N ARG A 65 4.72 -0.38 -3.17
CA ARG A 65 4.15 0.75 -2.41
C ARG A 65 4.34 2.08 -3.14
N MET A 66 5.51 2.31 -3.72
CA MET A 66 5.77 3.52 -4.52
C MET A 66 4.86 3.61 -5.75
N ILE A 67 4.68 2.53 -6.51
CA ILE A 67 3.77 2.49 -7.66
C ILE A 67 2.32 2.74 -7.20
N ALA A 68 1.90 2.09 -6.12
CA ALA A 68 0.57 2.25 -5.56
C ALA A 68 0.29 3.70 -5.14
N GLN A 69 1.24 4.33 -4.44
CA GLN A 69 1.19 5.74 -4.06
C GLN A 69 1.14 6.67 -5.27
N TRP A 70 1.95 6.41 -6.29
CA TRP A 70 1.98 7.21 -7.51
C TRP A 70 0.67 7.11 -8.29
N LEU A 71 0.07 5.92 -8.38
CA LEU A 71 -1.17 5.68 -9.11
C LEU A 71 -2.44 5.93 -8.28
N GLY A 72 -2.30 6.27 -6.99
CA GLY A 72 -3.43 6.55 -6.11
C GLY A 72 -4.30 5.33 -5.78
N VAL A 73 -3.71 4.13 -5.75
CA VAL A 73 -4.42 2.86 -5.45
C VAL A 73 -3.80 2.17 -4.23
N PRO A 74 -4.54 1.31 -3.49
CA PRO A 74 -3.96 0.54 -2.40
C PRO A 74 -2.92 -0.48 -2.88
N ALA A 75 -1.80 -0.59 -2.17
CA ALA A 75 -0.73 -1.54 -2.49
C ALA A 75 -1.21 -3.01 -2.45
N GLU A 76 -2.04 -3.36 -1.48
CA GLU A 76 -2.61 -4.70 -1.37
C GLU A 76 -3.57 -5.01 -2.52
N TRP A 77 -4.41 -4.04 -2.90
CA TRP A 77 -5.27 -4.17 -4.08
C TRP A 77 -4.42 -4.38 -5.34
N LEU A 78 -3.34 -3.62 -5.51
CA LEU A 78 -2.46 -3.79 -6.66
C LEU A 78 -1.84 -5.20 -6.69
N ARG A 79 -1.37 -5.69 -5.53
CA ARG A 79 -0.68 -6.99 -5.40
C ARG A 79 -1.61 -8.18 -5.52
N PHE A 80 -2.64 -8.24 -4.69
CA PHE A 80 -3.49 -9.42 -4.52
C PHE A 80 -4.87 -9.26 -5.17
N GLY A 81 -5.24 -8.03 -5.52
CA GLY A 81 -6.62 -7.70 -5.87
C GLY A 81 -7.46 -7.50 -4.61
N GLY A 82 -8.71 -7.16 -4.84
CA GLY A 82 -9.71 -6.91 -3.81
C GLY A 82 -11.00 -6.50 -4.51
N PRO A 83 -12.12 -6.35 -3.77
CA PRO A 83 -13.32 -5.79 -4.37
C PRO A 83 -12.92 -4.46 -5.03
N GLU A 84 -13.26 -4.36 -6.32
CA GLU A 84 -13.04 -3.19 -7.18
C GLU A 84 -13.26 -1.90 -6.38
N ALA A 85 -12.47 -0.86 -6.65
CA ALA A 85 -12.52 0.46 -5.99
C ALA A 85 -13.83 1.24 -6.28
N GLY A 86 -14.98 0.60 -6.09
CA GLY A 86 -16.33 1.08 -6.34
C GLY A 86 -17.40 0.51 -5.40
N ALA A 87 -17.06 -0.34 -4.41
CA ALA A 87 -18.04 -0.74 -3.38
C ALA A 87 -17.37 -1.01 -2.01
N PRO A 88 -17.73 -0.26 -0.95
CA PRO A 88 -17.25 -0.54 0.40
C PRO A 88 -18.13 -1.62 1.01
N ASN A 89 -17.66 -2.88 1.03
CA ASN A 89 -18.06 -3.94 1.96
C ASN A 89 -17.30 -5.24 1.61
N SER A 90 -16.77 -6.07 2.50
CA SER A 90 -16.44 -5.98 3.92
C SER A 90 -15.59 -7.22 4.28
N GLU A 91 -15.00 -7.18 5.47
CA GLU A 91 -14.76 -8.30 6.40
C GLU A 91 -13.31 -8.72 6.69
N ASN A 92 -12.41 -8.99 5.72
CA ASN A 92 -11.02 -9.39 6.05
C ASN A 92 -9.94 -8.33 5.82
N ALA A 93 -10.01 -7.54 4.74
CA ALA A 93 -9.14 -6.36 4.55
C ALA A 93 -9.49 -5.21 5.51
N GLY A 94 -10.72 -5.24 6.03
CA GLY A 94 -11.20 -4.31 7.05
C GLY A 94 -10.40 -4.39 8.34
N ASN A 95 -9.91 -5.56 8.78
CA ASN A 95 -9.25 -5.64 10.08
C ASN A 95 -7.85 -5.01 10.09
N LEU A 96 -7.04 -5.20 9.05
CA LEU A 96 -5.72 -4.57 8.93
C LEU A 96 -5.83 -3.06 8.65
N SER A 97 -6.69 -2.67 7.71
CA SER A 97 -6.91 -1.26 7.37
C SER A 97 -7.61 -0.48 8.50
N ARG A 98 -8.49 -1.12 9.28
CA ARG A 98 -9.13 -0.52 10.48
C ARG A 98 -8.15 -0.46 11.64
N PHE A 99 -7.19 -1.37 11.76
CA PHE A 99 -6.09 -1.24 12.73
C PHE A 99 -5.23 -0.02 12.40
N GLU A 100 -4.74 0.09 11.16
CA GLU A 100 -3.93 1.24 10.73
C GLU A 100 -4.73 2.56 10.81
N SER A 101 -6.01 2.55 10.41
CA SER A 101 -6.85 3.76 10.47
C SER A 101 -7.23 4.14 11.91
N ALA A 102 -7.50 3.17 12.79
CA ALA A 102 -7.78 3.43 14.20
C ALA A 102 -6.54 3.96 14.92
N ASP A 103 -5.36 3.40 14.63
CA ASP A 103 -4.09 3.87 15.18
C ASP A 103 -3.75 5.28 14.71
N VAL A 104 -3.94 5.58 13.41
CA VAL A 104 -3.76 6.93 12.86
C VAL A 104 -4.73 7.93 13.49
N LYS A 105 -5.99 7.54 13.69
CA LYS A 105 -7.00 8.41 14.33
C LYS A 105 -6.71 8.62 15.81
N LEU A 106 -6.28 7.58 16.54
CA LEU A 106 -5.84 7.69 17.94
C LEU A 106 -4.65 8.65 18.07
N ILE A 107 -3.67 8.57 17.16
CA ILE A 107 -2.53 9.49 17.15
C ILE A 107 -3.00 10.93 16.91
N ALA A 108 -3.90 11.14 15.96
CA ALA A 108 -4.48 12.46 15.68
C ALA A 108 -5.27 13.00 16.89
N ASP A 109 -6.09 12.17 17.54
CA ASP A 109 -6.87 12.55 18.70
C ASP A 109 -5.97 12.87 19.92
N LEU A 110 -4.92 12.07 20.15
CA LEU A 110 -3.91 12.34 21.19
C LEU A 110 -3.18 13.68 20.99
N GLN A 111 -2.95 14.09 19.74
CA GLN A 111 -2.34 15.38 19.42
C GLN A 111 -3.29 16.56 19.67
N ARG A 112 -4.62 16.33 19.63
CA ARG A 112 -5.63 17.35 19.93
C ARG A 112 -5.88 17.53 21.42
N LEU A 113 -5.46 16.58 22.25
CA LEU A 113 -5.53 16.69 23.71
C LEU A 113 -4.48 17.66 24.24
N ASP A 114 -4.86 18.37 25.31
CA ASP A 114 -3.95 19.18 26.12
C ASP A 114 -2.90 18.33 26.85
N GLU A 115 -1.78 18.94 27.24
CA GLU A 115 -0.61 18.23 27.77
C GLU A 115 -0.96 17.35 28.99
N HIS A 116 -1.82 17.84 29.89
CA HIS A 116 -2.24 17.07 31.06
C HIS A 116 -3.01 15.79 30.67
N HIS A 117 -3.94 15.88 29.72
CA HIS A 117 -4.73 14.74 29.24
C HIS A 117 -3.89 13.76 28.44
N ARG A 118 -2.92 14.25 27.67
CA ARG A 118 -1.97 13.41 26.92
C ARG A 118 -1.06 12.61 27.86
N GLN A 119 -0.62 13.20 28.96
CA GLN A 119 0.16 12.53 30.00
C GLN A 119 -0.61 11.37 30.61
N ILE A 120 -1.89 11.59 30.96
CA ILE A 120 -2.77 10.56 31.53
C ILE A 120 -2.95 9.40 30.55
N ALA A 121 -3.24 9.69 29.27
CA ALA A 121 -3.41 8.65 28.25
C ALA A 121 -2.14 7.80 28.07
N ARG A 122 -0.96 8.43 28.08
CA ARG A 122 0.33 7.73 27.98
C ARG A 122 0.59 6.80 29.17
N GLU A 123 0.31 7.26 30.39
CA GLU A 123 0.47 6.44 31.60
C GLU A 123 -0.49 5.24 31.60
N PHE A 124 -1.74 5.45 31.14
CA PHE A 124 -2.71 4.37 30.99
C PHE A 124 -2.25 3.30 29.99
N ILE A 125 -1.76 3.72 28.82
CA ILE A 125 -1.21 2.79 27.82
C ILE A 125 0.00 2.02 28.39
N ARG A 126 0.93 2.72 29.07
CA ARG A 126 2.07 2.08 29.72
C ARG A 126 1.63 1.05 30.77
N MET A 127 0.61 1.37 31.57
CA MET A 127 0.06 0.44 32.56
C MET A 127 -0.53 -0.81 31.87
N LEU A 128 -1.35 -0.64 30.84
CA LEU A 128 -1.98 -1.75 30.11
C LEU A 128 -0.95 -2.66 29.44
N VAL A 129 0.10 -2.07 28.84
CA VAL A 129 1.22 -2.84 28.27
C VAL A 129 1.88 -3.69 29.34
N ARG A 130 2.20 -3.10 30.50
CA ARG A 130 2.83 -3.83 31.61
C ARG A 130 1.99 -4.99 32.13
N VAL A 131 0.66 -4.82 32.21
CA VAL A 131 -0.27 -5.88 32.65
C VAL A 131 -0.34 -7.01 31.62
N ASN A 132 -0.28 -6.70 30.33
CA ASN A 132 -0.32 -7.71 29.27
C ASN A 132 0.94 -8.60 29.21
N TYR A 133 2.09 -8.09 29.67
CA TYR A 133 3.34 -8.86 29.76
C TYR A 133 3.48 -9.71 31.04
N GLN A 134 2.49 -9.68 31.94
CA GLN A 134 2.48 -10.43 33.21
C GLN A 134 1.59 -11.69 33.17
N LYS A 135 1.05 -12.03 31.99
CA LYS A 135 0.36 -13.29 31.70
C LYS A 135 1.25 -14.18 30.82
#